data_AF-A0A822G6B6-F1
#
_entry.id   AF-A0A822G6B6-F1
#
_cell.length_a   1.000
_cell.length_b   1.000
_cell.length_c   1.000
_cell.angle_alpha   90.00
_cell.angle_beta   90.00
_cell.angle_gamma   90.00
#
_symmetry.space_group_name_H-M   'P 1'
#
loop_
_entity.id
_entity.type
_entity.pdbx_description
1 polymer ?
#
loop_
_entity_poly.entity_id
_entity_poly.type
_entity_poly.pdbx_seq_one_letter_code
_entity_poly.pdbx_strand_id
1 'polypeptide(L)'
;SAACNVLGQMSTDFQGKFQEKFHSKIIPSLLSILDDYENPRTQAHGGAALVNFAEGCPSHLLVEHLPQIIEKLEQVLNRKYEELVQHNRKLVLEQMVTTLAAIADTVAQDFSPYYDR
;
A
#
# COMPACT_ATOMS: atom_id res chain seq x y z
N SER A 1 11.09 -8.16 -4.35
CA SER A 1 10.13 -9.25 -4.63
C SER A 1 10.07 -10.29 -3.51
N ALA A 2 11.10 -11.10 -3.22
CA ALA A 2 11.03 -12.12 -2.16
C ALA A 2 10.72 -11.54 -0.75
N ALA A 3 11.34 -10.42 -0.38
CA ALA A 3 11.06 -9.74 0.88
C ALA A 3 9.60 -9.25 0.98
N CYS A 4 9.04 -8.66 -0.09
CA CYS A 4 7.64 -8.22 -0.12
C CYS A 4 6.68 -9.40 0.09
N ASN A 5 6.95 -10.52 -0.58
CA ASN A 5 6.13 -11.73 -0.44
C ASN A 5 6.20 -12.28 0.98
N VAL A 6 7.38 -12.32 1.59
CA VAL A 6 7.54 -12.76 2.99
C VAL A 6 6.77 -11.83 3.93
N LEU A 7 6.88 -10.51 3.76
CA LEU A 7 6.15 -9.55 4.59
C LEU A 7 4.63 -9.66 4.42
N GLY A 8 4.16 -9.82 3.18
CA GLY A 8 2.75 -10.05 2.88
C GLY A 8 2.25 -11.36 3.49
N GLN A 9 3.01 -12.44 3.37
CA GLN A 9 2.65 -13.74 3.94
C GLN A 9 2.64 -13.69 5.48
N MET A 10 3.63 -13.06 6.11
CA MET A 10 3.64 -12.86 7.56
C MET A 10 2.43 -12.03 8.04
N SER A 11 2.01 -11.04 7.25
CA SER A 11 0.84 -10.23 7.58
C SER A 11 -0.45 -11.05 7.57
N THR A 12 -0.56 -12.03 6.68
CA THR A 12 -1.69 -12.96 6.58
C THR A 12 -1.62 -14.09 7.62
N ASP A 13 -0.44 -14.65 7.87
CA ASP A 13 -0.26 -15.78 8.81
C ASP A 13 -0.41 -15.35 10.27
N PHE A 14 -0.06 -14.09 10.59
CA PHE A 14 -0.03 -13.56 11.94
C PHE A 14 -0.94 -12.32 12.10
N GLN A 15 -2.07 -12.30 11.39
CA GLN A 15 -3.05 -11.20 11.41
C GLN A 15 -3.36 -10.70 12.83
N GLY A 16 -3.57 -9.38 12.94
CA GLY A 16 -3.72 -8.66 14.21
C GLY A 16 -2.37 -8.45 14.91
N LYS A 17 -1.71 -9.52 15.38
CA LYS A 17 -0.51 -9.42 16.23
C LYS A 17 0.70 -8.87 15.49
N PHE A 18 0.89 -9.24 14.23
CA PHE A 18 2.01 -8.74 13.44
C PHE A 18 1.87 -7.25 13.16
N GLN A 19 0.66 -6.82 12.83
CA GLN A 19 0.31 -5.42 12.59
C GLN A 19 0.49 -4.61 13.87
N GLU A 20 -0.11 -5.03 14.99
CA GLU A 20 0.04 -4.39 16.31
C GLU A 20 1.49 -4.19 16.73
N LYS A 21 2.35 -5.18 16.46
CA LYS A 21 3.73 -5.15 16.95
C LYS A 21 4.69 -4.42 16.01
N PHE A 22 4.43 -4.42 14.70
CA PHE A 22 5.41 -4.02 13.70
C PHE A 22 4.95 -2.95 12.72
N HIS A 23 3.71 -2.44 12.81
CA HIS A 23 3.17 -1.39 11.92
C HIS A 23 4.15 -0.23 11.70
N SER A 24 4.72 0.32 12.77
CA SER A 24 5.68 1.44 12.73
C SER A 24 6.98 1.16 11.97
N LYS A 25 7.33 -0.10 11.71
CA LYS A 25 8.49 -0.50 10.91
C LYS A 25 8.09 -0.97 9.52
N ILE A 26 7.02 -1.77 9.43
CA ILE A 26 6.60 -2.40 8.19
C ILE A 26 6.00 -1.38 7.23
N ILE A 27 5.13 -0.48 7.70
CA ILE A 27 4.49 0.49 6.81
C ILE A 27 5.54 1.39 6.14
N PRO A 28 6.46 2.06 6.87
CA PRO A 28 7.49 2.87 6.21
C PRO A 28 8.38 2.06 5.24
N SER A 29 8.69 0.81 5.60
CA SER A 29 9.48 -0.07 4.74
C SER A 29 8.73 -0.41 3.44
N LEU A 30 7.43 -0.73 3.50
CA LEU A 30 6.62 -1.01 2.32
C LEU A 30 6.45 0.25 1.46
N LEU A 31 6.22 1.41 2.08
CA LEU A 31 6.14 2.69 1.37
C LEU A 31 7.45 3.05 0.65
N SER A 32 8.61 2.74 1.25
CA SER A 32 9.90 2.95 0.58
C SER A 32 10.09 2.05 -0.66
N ILE A 33 9.50 0.85 -0.66
CA ILE A 33 9.52 -0.03 -1.84
C ILE A 33 8.69 0.55 -2.97
N LEU A 34 7.67 1.36 -2.64
CA LEU A 34 6.88 2.06 -3.64
C LEU A 34 7.66 3.18 -4.36
N ASP A 35 8.85 3.55 -3.89
CA ASP A 35 9.75 4.48 -4.57
C ASP A 35 10.74 3.79 -5.54
N ASP A 36 10.70 2.46 -5.66
CA ASP A 36 11.54 1.69 -6.58
C ASP A 36 10.96 1.69 -8.02
N TYR A 37 10.98 2.86 -8.65
CA TYR A 37 10.43 3.06 -10.01
C TYR A 37 11.17 2.30 -11.10
N GLU A 38 12.43 1.94 -10.87
CA GLU A 38 13.26 1.16 -11.80
C GLU A 38 12.86 -0.32 -11.82
N ASN A 39 12.15 -0.80 -10.79
CA ASN A 39 11.71 -2.19 -10.69
C ASN A 39 10.17 -2.29 -10.50
N PRO A 40 9.37 -2.11 -11.57
CA PRO A 40 7.90 -2.12 -11.50
C PRO A 40 7.29 -3.37 -10.86
N ARG A 41 7.93 -4.54 -11.01
CA ARG A 41 7.48 -5.77 -10.34
C ARG A 41 7.68 -5.70 -8.83
N THR A 42 8.81 -5.20 -8.37
CA THR A 42 9.08 -5.00 -6.93
C THR A 42 8.10 -3.99 -6.35
N GLN A 43 7.82 -2.91 -7.07
CA GLN A 43 6.84 -1.89 -6.70
C GLN A 43 5.42 -2.49 -6.55
N ALA A 44 4.96 -3.26 -7.54
CA ALA A 44 3.67 -3.94 -7.47
C ALA A 44 3.61 -4.94 -6.29
N HIS A 45 4.66 -5.72 -6.06
CA HIS A 45 4.71 -6.59 -4.88
C HIS A 45 4.71 -5.82 -3.57
N GLY A 46 5.30 -4.63 -3.51
CA GLY A 46 5.21 -3.73 -2.35
C GLY A 46 3.76 -3.31 -2.07
N GLY A 47 3.02 -2.93 -3.12
CA GLY A 47 1.59 -2.64 -3.03
C GLY A 47 0.75 -3.82 -2.55
N ALA A 48 0.97 -5.00 -3.12
CA ALA A 48 0.27 -6.22 -2.70
C ALA A 48 0.56 -6.59 -1.24
N ALA A 49 1.80 -6.42 -0.78
CA ALA A 49 2.14 -6.62 0.63
C ALA A 49 1.45 -5.61 1.54
N LEU A 50 1.24 -4.37 1.07
CA LEU A 50 0.49 -3.34 1.80
C LEU A 50 -1.01 -3.66 1.90
N VAL A 51 -1.61 -4.25 0.86
CA VAL A 51 -2.98 -4.81 0.91
C VAL A 51 -3.08 -5.85 2.02
N ASN A 52 -2.22 -6.88 1.99
CA ASN A 52 -2.24 -7.94 2.98
C ASN A 52 -2.01 -7.42 4.40
N PHE A 53 -1.17 -6.38 4.54
CA PHE A 53 -0.96 -5.72 5.81
C PHE A 53 -2.24 -5.04 6.30
N ALA A 54 -2.89 -4.24 5.44
CA ALA A 54 -4.11 -3.50 5.74
C ALA A 54 -5.28 -4.41 6.13
N GLU A 55 -5.53 -5.49 5.39
CA GLU A 55 -6.63 -6.44 5.65
C GLU A 55 -6.58 -7.06 7.05
N GLY A 56 -5.38 -7.25 7.61
CA GLY A 56 -5.17 -7.77 8.96
C GLY A 56 -4.89 -6.72 10.02
N CYS A 57 -4.92 -5.43 9.68
CA CYS A 57 -4.56 -4.33 10.57
C CYS A 57 -5.80 -3.81 11.32
N PRO A 58 -5.74 -3.70 12.66
CA PRO A 58 -6.75 -2.94 13.39
C PRO A 58 -6.89 -1.53 12.83
N SER A 59 -8.11 -1.12 12.47
CA SER A 59 -8.36 0.16 11.79
C SER A 59 -7.70 1.36 12.50
N HIS A 60 -7.80 1.45 13.83
CA HIS A 60 -7.18 2.53 14.60
C HIS A 60 -5.65 2.64 14.39
N LEU A 61 -4.94 1.52 14.23
CA LEU A 61 -3.51 1.53 13.94
C LEU A 61 -3.24 1.93 12.49
N LEU A 62 -4.09 1.51 11.54
CA LEU A 62 -3.91 1.91 10.14
C LEU A 62 -4.16 3.41 9.96
N VAL A 63 -5.14 3.97 10.68
CA VAL A 63 -5.48 5.41 10.68
C VAL A 63 -4.29 6.27 11.14
N GLU A 64 -3.48 5.82 12.11
CA GLU A 64 -2.27 6.54 12.54
C GLU A 64 -1.25 6.75 11.41
N HIS A 65 -1.21 5.86 10.42
CA HIS A 65 -0.28 5.90 9.29
C HIS A 65 -0.95 6.38 7.99
N LEU A 66 -2.27 6.55 8.01
CA LEU A 66 -3.09 6.86 6.84
C LEU A 66 -2.61 8.11 6.08
N PRO A 67 -2.25 9.24 6.73
CA PRO A 67 -1.76 10.41 5.99
C PRO A 67 -0.53 10.09 5.12
N GLN A 68 0.42 9.35 5.67
CA GLN A 68 1.66 8.98 4.96
C GLN A 68 1.39 7.96 3.84
N ILE A 69 0.48 7.02 4.08
CA ILE A 69 0.10 6.01 3.08
C ILE A 69 -0.58 6.69 1.89
N ILE A 70 -1.58 7.57 2.13
CA ILE A 70 -2.30 8.26 1.07
C ILE A 70 -1.37 9.16 0.26
N GLU A 71 -0.53 9.96 0.92
CA GLU A 71 0.45 10.81 0.25
C GLU A 71 1.36 9.98 -0.69
N LYS A 72 1.85 8.81 -0.23
CA LYS A 72 2.68 7.95 -1.06
C LYS A 72 1.90 7.35 -2.24
N LEU A 73 0.67 6.88 -2.02
CA LEU A 73 -0.15 6.29 -3.07
C LEU A 73 -0.52 7.32 -4.13
N GLU A 74 -0.90 8.54 -3.75
CA GLU A 74 -1.16 9.65 -4.68
C GLU A 74 0.05 9.96 -5.56
N GLN A 75 1.24 10.08 -4.96
CA GLN A 75 2.50 10.32 -5.69
C GLN A 75 2.74 9.23 -6.75
N VAL A 76 2.58 7.96 -6.38
CA VAL A 76 2.81 6.84 -7.30
C VAL A 76 1.73 6.79 -8.38
N LEU A 77 0.45 6.95 -8.01
CA LEU A 77 -0.68 6.92 -8.95
C LEU A 77 -0.55 8.02 -10.01
N ASN A 78 -0.24 9.26 -9.61
CA ASN A 78 -0.05 10.38 -10.54
C ASN A 78 1.05 10.09 -11.56
N ARG A 79 2.20 9.60 -11.10
CA ARG A 79 3.31 9.23 -12.00
C ARG A 79 2.94 8.05 -12.91
N LYS A 80 2.25 7.03 -12.38
CA LYS A 80 1.88 5.84 -13.17
C LYS A 80 0.75 6.12 -14.15
N TYR A 81 -0.08 7.13 -13.89
CA TYR A 81 -1.06 7.61 -14.86
C TYR A 81 -0.38 8.18 -16.11
N GLU A 82 0.68 8.98 -15.94
CA GLU A 82 1.47 9.48 -17.07
C GLU A 82 2.12 8.32 -17.86
N GLU A 83 2.69 7.33 -17.17
CA GLU A 83 3.26 6.15 -17.82
C GLU A 83 2.22 5.30 -18.56
N LEU A 84 0.99 5.20 -18.04
CA LEU A 84 -0.12 4.55 -18.73
C LEU A 84 -0.43 5.28 -20.03
N VAL A 85 -0.57 6.60 -19.99
CA VAL A 85 -0.92 7.42 -21.16
C VAL A 85 0.17 7.33 -22.24
N GLN A 86 1.44 7.40 -21.84
CA GLN A 86 2.57 7.45 -22.79
C GLN A 86 3.02 6.08 -23.30
N HIS A 87 2.93 5.04 -22.46
CA HIS A 87 3.57 3.74 -22.72
C HIS A 87 2.64 2.54 -22.53
N ASN A 88 1.36 2.75 -22.20
CA ASN A 88 0.36 1.71 -21.95
C ASN A 88 0.79 0.70 -20.85
N ARG A 89 1.54 1.17 -19.84
CA ARG A 89 1.98 0.35 -18.70
C ARG A 89 0.95 0.39 -17.57
N LYS A 90 0.35 -0.76 -17.25
CA LYS A 90 -0.76 -0.87 -16.27
C LYS A 90 -0.40 -1.52 -14.94
N LEU A 91 0.60 -2.40 -14.91
CA LEU A 91 0.90 -3.30 -13.78
C LEU A 91 0.91 -2.61 -12.41
N VAL A 92 1.70 -1.54 -12.27
CA VAL A 92 1.82 -0.84 -10.98
C VAL A 92 0.56 -0.04 -10.69
N LEU A 93 0.00 0.62 -11.70
CA LEU A 93 -1.20 1.44 -11.55
C LEU A 93 -2.37 0.62 -11.01
N GLU A 94 -2.66 -0.53 -11.63
CA GLU A 94 -3.72 -1.45 -11.20
C GLU A 94 -3.51 -1.88 -9.76
N GLN A 95 -2.29 -2.25 -9.40
CA GLN A 95 -1.97 -2.64 -8.02
C GLN A 95 -2.13 -1.49 -7.02
N MET A 96 -1.74 -0.26 -7.36
CA MET A 96 -1.91 0.89 -6.45
C MET A 96 -3.39 1.23 -6.26
N VAL A 97 -4.21 1.10 -7.31
CA VAL A 97 -5.67 1.27 -7.22
C VAL A 97 -6.28 0.22 -6.28
N THR A 98 -5.91 -1.05 -6.43
CA THR A 98 -6.34 -2.12 -5.51
C THR A 98 -5.88 -1.84 -4.07
N THR A 99 -4.66 -1.33 -3.91
CA THR A 99 -4.10 -1.01 -2.60
C THR A 99 -4.87 0.12 -1.92
N LEU A 100 -5.17 1.19 -2.66
CA LEU A 100 -5.97 2.31 -2.17
C LEU A 100 -7.38 1.86 -1.77
N ALA A 101 -8.03 1.04 -2.59
CA ALA A 101 -9.35 0.49 -2.30
C ALA A 101 -9.36 -0.35 -1.01
N ALA A 102 -8.39 -1.26 -0.85
CA ALA A 102 -8.28 -2.08 0.35
C ALA A 102 -8.07 -1.24 1.63
N ILE A 103 -7.27 -0.17 1.55
CA ILE A 103 -7.07 0.76 2.67
C ILE A 103 -8.36 1.50 2.98
N ALA A 104 -9.06 2.03 1.97
CA ALA A 104 -10.32 2.73 2.13
C ALA A 104 -11.37 1.84 2.80
N ASP A 105 -11.49 0.59 2.37
CA ASP A 105 -12.40 -0.40 2.97
C ASP A 105 -12.03 -0.71 4.44
N THR A 106 -10.73 -0.76 4.75
CA THR A 106 -10.24 -1.06 6.11
C THR A 106 -10.50 0.09 7.10
N VAL A 107 -10.30 1.34 6.67
CA VAL A 107 -10.46 2.52 7.55
C VAL A 107 -11.85 3.15 7.47
N ALA A 108 -12.67 2.76 6.49
CA ALA A 108 -14.07 3.14 6.33
C ALA A 108 -14.32 4.66 6.48
N GLN A 109 -15.00 5.08 7.55
CA GLN A 109 -15.37 6.48 7.79
C GLN A 109 -14.15 7.41 7.94
N ASP A 110 -13.02 6.88 8.42
CA ASP A 110 -11.78 7.64 8.60
C ASP A 110 -11.10 7.96 7.26
N PHE A 111 -11.57 7.36 6.15
CA PHE A 111 -11.15 7.72 4.80
C PHE A 111 -11.81 9.02 4.30
N SER A 112 -12.87 9.49 4.96
CA SER A 112 -13.65 10.64 4.47
C SER A 112 -12.85 11.91 4.11
N PRO A 113 -11.77 12.29 4.82
CA PRO A 113 -10.98 13.48 4.48
C PRO A 113 -10.20 13.35 3.16
N TYR A 114 -10.14 12.16 2.56
CA TYR A 114 -9.31 11.86 1.40
C TYR A 114 -10.12 11.63 0.11
N TYR A 115 -11.46 11.69 0.14
CA TYR A 115 -12.28 11.46 -1.07
C TYR A 115 -12.08 12.51 -2.17
N ASP A 116 -11.80 13.75 -1.79
CA ASP A 116 -11.69 14.88 -2.73
C ASP A 116 -10.25 15.17 -3.19
N ARG A 117 -9.30 14.30 -2.82
CA ARG A 117 -7.88 14.45 -3.15
C ARG A 117 -7.47 13.74 -4.43
#